data_AF-A0A7Z1N878-F1
#
_entry.id   AF-A0A7Z1N878-F1
#
_cell.length_a   1.000
_cell.length_b   1.000
_cell.length_c   1.000
_cell.angle_alpha   90.00
_cell.angle_beta   90.00
_cell.angle_gamma   90.00
#
_symmetry.space_group_name_H-M   'P 1'
#
loop_
_entity.id
_entity.type
_entity.pdbx_description
1 polymer ?
#
loop_
_entity_poly.entity_id
_entity_poly.type
_entity_poly.pdbx_seq_one_letter_code
_entity_poly.pdbx_strand_id
1 'polypeptide(L)'
;QVAFELSGDGWHDNPEFNRMQQLEANLNHSVKTLTDRLQLARLIEIDGAIRNTGQVAIGSIVQLDRYGLEHEELISETWEIVGFDETDLAQRQLAYNAPLAAAVMGLKIGEFSEEITLGGKLWEIEVRNLHPDWASVKA
;
A
#
# COMPACT_ATOMS: atom_id res chain seq x y z
N GLN A 1 -12.58 -36.43 -7.34
CA GLN A 1 -13.93 -37.01 -7.18
C GLN A 1 -13.92 -38.18 -6.18
N VAL A 2 -13.24 -38.05 -5.03
CA VAL A 2 -13.08 -39.14 -4.04
C VAL A 2 -13.48 -38.73 -2.62
N ALA A 3 -13.64 -37.43 -2.35
CA ALA A 3 -14.03 -36.93 -1.03
C ALA A 3 -15.53 -37.12 -0.69
N PHE A 4 -16.36 -37.46 -1.69
CA PHE A 4 -17.82 -37.52 -1.56
C PHE A 4 -18.34 -38.85 -1.00
N GLU A 5 -17.66 -39.97 -1.26
CA GLU A 5 -18.19 -41.31 -0.94
C GLU A 5 -18.12 -41.70 0.55
N LEU A 6 -17.41 -40.94 1.39
CA LEU A 6 -17.18 -41.28 2.80
C LEU A 6 -18.24 -40.74 3.77
N SER A 7 -19.07 -39.78 3.36
CA SER A 7 -19.97 -39.07 4.29
C SER A 7 -21.41 -39.57 4.30
N GLY A 8 -21.83 -40.43 3.36
CA GLY A 8 -23.18 -41.01 3.33
C GLY A 8 -24.34 -40.02 3.12
N ASP A 9 -24.03 -38.73 3.01
CA ASP A 9 -24.96 -37.63 2.80
C ASP A 9 -24.95 -37.20 1.33
N GLY A 10 -26.10 -36.78 0.79
CA GLY A 10 -26.24 -36.44 -0.62
C GLY A 10 -25.34 -35.26 -1.04
N TRP A 11 -24.87 -35.26 -2.30
CA TRP A 11 -23.97 -34.21 -2.83
C TRP A 11 -24.56 -32.80 -2.72
N HIS A 12 -25.89 -32.70 -2.64
CA HIS A 12 -26.63 -31.45 -2.53
C HIS A 12 -26.72 -30.89 -1.11
N ASP A 13 -26.61 -31.72 -0.06
CA ASP A 13 -26.91 -31.31 1.32
C ASP A 13 -25.70 -31.32 2.26
N ASN A 14 -24.51 -31.69 1.77
CA ASN A 14 -23.29 -31.71 2.59
C ASN A 14 -22.70 -30.28 2.72
N PRO A 15 -22.82 -29.62 3.89
CA PRO A 15 -22.31 -28.27 4.09
C PRO A 15 -20.79 -28.18 4.01
N GLU A 16 -20.07 -29.24 4.37
CA GLU A 16 -18.61 -29.30 4.26
C GLU A 16 -18.16 -29.41 2.82
N PHE A 17 -18.89 -30.15 1.97
CA PHE A 17 -18.60 -30.19 0.54
C PHE A 17 -18.79 -28.82 -0.12
N ASN A 18 -19.91 -28.14 0.18
CA ASN A 18 -20.16 -26.78 -0.31
C ASN A 18 -19.10 -25.79 0.19
N ARG A 19 -18.69 -25.90 1.45
CA ARG A 19 -17.60 -25.10 2.03
C ARG A 19 -16.28 -25.35 1.31
N MET A 20 -15.93 -26.61 1.03
CA MET A 20 -14.71 -26.95 0.30
C MET A 20 -14.72 -26.39 -1.13
N GLN A 21 -15.84 -26.49 -1.86
CA GLN A 21 -15.95 -25.88 -3.19
C GLN A 21 -15.81 -24.36 -3.15
N GLN A 22 -16.39 -23.70 -2.14
CA GLN A 22 -16.23 -22.25 -1.97
C GLN A 22 -14.78 -21.88 -1.68
N LEU A 23 -14.09 -22.64 -0.82
CA LEU A 23 -12.68 -22.42 -0.52
C LEU A 23 -11.79 -22.63 -1.74
N GLU A 24 -12.05 -23.69 -2.52
CA GLU A 24 -11.34 -23.97 -3.77
C GLU A 24 -11.55 -22.85 -4.80
N ALA A 25 -12.79 -22.39 -4.98
CA ALA A 25 -13.11 -21.28 -5.88
C ALA A 25 -12.41 -19.98 -5.46
N ASN A 26 -12.42 -19.66 -4.16
CA ASN A 26 -11.74 -18.50 -3.61
C ASN A 26 -10.22 -18.60 -3.84
N LEU A 27 -9.63 -19.76 -3.58
CA LEU A 27 -8.20 -19.99 -3.77
C LEU A 27 -7.80 -19.87 -5.25
N ASN A 28 -8.54 -20.49 -6.15
CA ASN A 28 -8.29 -20.41 -7.59
C ASN A 28 -8.40 -18.96 -8.09
N HIS A 29 -9.36 -18.20 -7.58
CA HIS A 29 -9.48 -16.77 -7.88
C HIS A 29 -8.28 -15.97 -7.39
N SER A 30 -7.80 -16.22 -6.16
CA SER A 30 -6.59 -15.58 -5.63
C SER A 30 -5.35 -15.91 -6.46
N VAL A 31 -5.14 -17.18 -6.79
CA VAL A 31 -3.99 -17.63 -7.61
C VAL A 31 -4.01 -16.95 -8.97
N LYS A 32 -5.16 -16.92 -9.65
CA LYS A 32 -5.30 -16.25 -10.95
C LYS A 32 -4.97 -14.77 -10.84
N THR A 33 -5.56 -14.08 -9.86
CA THR A 33 -5.36 -12.64 -9.65
C THR A 33 -3.89 -12.29 -9.41
N LEU A 34 -3.19 -13.07 -8.58
CA LEU A 34 -1.76 -12.88 -8.31
C LEU A 34 -0.91 -13.16 -9.56
N THR A 35 -1.26 -14.19 -10.34
CA THR A 35 -0.55 -14.51 -11.58
C THR A 35 -0.71 -13.40 -12.61
N ASP A 36 -1.92 -12.88 -12.79
CA ASP A 36 -2.20 -11.78 -13.71
C ASP A 36 -1.44 -10.50 -13.29
N ARG A 37 -1.38 -10.20 -11.98
CA ARG A 37 -0.59 -9.09 -11.45
C ARG A 37 0.91 -9.26 -11.71
N LEU A 38 1.45 -10.44 -11.46
CA LEU A 38 2.86 -10.74 -11.70
C LEU A 38 3.24 -10.56 -13.18
N GLN A 39 2.36 -10.96 -14.10
CA GLN A 39 2.58 -10.79 -15.54
C GLN A 39 2.61 -9.33 -15.99
N LEU A 40 1.83 -8.45 -15.32
CA LEU A 40 1.76 -7.03 -15.64
C LEU A 40 2.79 -6.18 -14.89
N ALA A 41 3.40 -6.73 -13.83
CA ALA A 41 4.37 -6.03 -13.02
C ALA A 41 5.60 -5.63 -13.84
N ARG A 42 6.03 -4.37 -13.69
CA ARG A 42 7.28 -3.86 -14.28
C ARG A 42 8.23 -3.52 -13.15
N LEU A 43 9.43 -4.08 -13.20
CA LEU A 43 10.49 -3.74 -12.27
C LEU A 43 11.00 -2.33 -12.60
N ILE A 44 11.05 -1.47 -11.59
CA ILE A 44 11.68 -0.16 -11.67
C ILE A 44 12.91 -0.23 -10.76
N GLU A 45 14.10 -0.29 -11.37
CA GLU A 45 15.34 -0.24 -10.62
C GLU A 45 15.63 1.21 -10.23
N ILE A 46 15.64 1.47 -8.94
CA ILE A 46 15.98 2.78 -8.37
C ILE A 46 17.36 2.63 -7.77
N ASP A 47 18.37 3.14 -8.47
CA ASP A 47 19.74 3.09 -8.00
C ASP A 47 19.87 3.89 -6.70
N GLY A 48 20.37 3.24 -5.65
CA GLY A 48 20.42 3.81 -4.29
C GLY A 48 21.24 5.09 -4.17
N ALA A 49 22.08 5.41 -5.17
CA ALA A 49 22.85 6.65 -5.20
C ALA A 49 22.07 7.85 -5.79
N ILE A 50 20.94 7.63 -6.48
CA ILE A 50 20.23 8.66 -7.24
C ILE A 50 18.71 8.52 -7.04
N ARG A 51 18.27 8.49 -5.79
CA ARG A 51 16.84 8.71 -5.50
C ARG A 51 16.48 10.15 -5.82
N ASN A 52 15.30 10.35 -6.41
CA ASN A 52 14.84 11.68 -6.78
C ASN A 52 14.52 12.49 -5.51
N THR A 53 15.39 13.46 -5.19
CA THR A 53 15.18 14.41 -4.09
C THR A 53 14.56 15.72 -4.55
N GLY A 54 14.23 15.84 -5.83
CA GLY A 54 13.61 17.05 -6.39
C GLY A 54 12.08 17.07 -6.27
N GLN A 55 11.44 15.91 -6.39
CA GLN A 55 10.00 15.74 -6.25
C GLN A 55 9.69 14.34 -5.73
N VAL A 56 8.55 14.21 -5.06
CA VAL A 56 8.04 12.93 -4.58
C VAL A 56 7.72 12.03 -5.77
N ALA A 57 8.39 10.87 -5.83
CA ALA A 57 8.16 9.83 -6.83
C ALA A 57 8.21 8.44 -6.17
N ILE A 58 7.83 7.40 -6.94
CA ILE A 58 7.98 6.00 -6.50
C ILE A 58 9.45 5.73 -6.13
N GLY A 59 9.65 5.14 -4.96
CA GLY A 59 10.92 4.86 -4.26
C GLY A 59 11.50 6.00 -3.44
N SER A 60 10.82 7.16 -3.36
CA SER A 60 11.31 8.29 -2.57
C SER A 60 10.99 8.08 -1.09
N ILE A 61 11.94 8.44 -0.21
CA ILE A 61 11.70 8.51 1.23
C ILE A 61 11.28 9.94 1.55
N VAL A 62 10.03 10.09 1.99
CA VAL A 62 9.38 11.36 2.24
C VAL A 62 9.19 11.55 3.73
N GLN A 63 9.57 12.72 4.25
CA GLN A 63 9.18 13.16 5.58
C GLN A 63 7.99 14.09 5.45
N LEU A 64 6.88 13.70 6.08
CA LEU A 64 5.58 14.34 5.96
C LEU A 64 5.14 14.87 7.31
N ASP A 65 4.65 16.11 7.33
CA ASP A 65 3.96 16.67 8.48
C ASP A 65 2.47 16.75 8.15
N ARG A 66 1.64 16.07 8.94
CA ARG A 66 0.17 16.13 8.81
C ARG A 66 -0.39 17.14 9.78
N TYR A 67 -1.15 18.08 9.25
CA TYR A 67 -1.84 19.13 9.98
C TYR A 67 -3.33 18.83 10.02
N GLY A 68 -3.88 18.62 11.21
CA GLY A 68 -5.32 18.46 11.40
C GLY A 68 -5.99 19.83 11.45
N LEU A 69 -6.74 20.20 10.39
CA LEU A 69 -7.43 21.49 10.27
C LEU A 69 -8.42 21.75 11.41
N GLU A 70 -9.01 20.70 11.98
CA GLU A 70 -10.00 20.80 13.05
C GLU A 70 -9.44 20.59 14.47
N HIS A 71 -8.29 19.91 14.59
CA HIS A 71 -7.80 19.42 15.89
C HIS A 71 -6.45 20.02 16.30
N GLU A 72 -5.83 20.86 15.46
CA GLU A 72 -4.51 21.47 15.70
C GLU A 72 -3.41 20.42 16.01
N GLU A 73 -3.65 19.18 15.59
CA GLU A 73 -2.70 18.06 15.74
C GLU A 73 -1.68 18.11 14.60
N LEU A 74 -0.41 18.14 14.98
CA LEU A 74 0.72 17.97 14.09
C LEU A 74 1.30 16.57 14.26
N ILE A 75 1.31 15.77 13.20
CA ILE A 75 1.92 14.44 13.22
C ILE A 75 3.01 14.39 12.15
N SER A 76 4.27 14.30 12.60
CA SER A 76 5.44 14.13 11.73
C SER A 76 5.77 12.65 11.56
N GLU A 77 5.77 12.18 10.31
CA GLU A 77 6.09 10.80 9.97
C GLU A 77 7.03 10.73 8.77
N THR A 78 7.74 9.60 8.66
CA THR A 78 8.61 9.33 7.51
C THR A 78 8.16 8.05 6.87
N TRP A 79 7.96 8.11 5.55
CA TRP A 79 7.42 7.02 4.76
C TRP A 79 8.23 6.85 3.48
N GLU A 80 8.33 5.62 2.99
CA GLU A 80 8.87 5.31 1.67
C GLU A 80 7.71 5.01 0.72
N ILE A 81 7.63 5.74 -0.39
CA ILE A 81 6.58 5.50 -1.39
C ILE A 81 7.03 4.34 -2.27
N VAL A 82 6.25 3.27 -2.33
CA VAL A 82 6.58 2.04 -3.06
C VAL A 82 5.52 1.70 -4.11
N GLY A 83 5.70 0.59 -4.82
CA GLY A 83 4.73 0.08 -5.79
C GLY A 83 3.41 -0.37 -5.15
N PHE A 84 2.43 -0.67 -6.01
CA PHE A 84 1.05 -0.97 -5.64
C PHE A 84 0.90 -2.09 -4.59
N ASP A 85 1.69 -3.16 -4.70
CA ASP A 85 1.58 -4.38 -3.86
C ASP A 85 2.71 -4.49 -2.82
N GLU A 86 3.50 -3.44 -2.61
CA GLU A 86 4.70 -3.45 -1.75
C GLU A 86 4.48 -2.77 -0.40
N THR A 87 3.22 -2.46 -0.03
CA THR A 87 2.92 -1.77 1.24
C THR A 87 3.30 -2.64 2.43
N ASP A 88 4.18 -2.12 3.30
CA ASP A 88 4.56 -2.73 4.57
C ASP A 88 4.63 -1.64 5.67
N LEU A 89 3.64 -1.63 6.55
CA LEU A 89 3.55 -0.67 7.66
C LEU A 89 4.68 -0.86 8.68
N ALA A 90 5.21 -2.08 8.84
CA ALA A 90 6.32 -2.33 9.76
C ALA A 90 7.63 -1.72 9.23
N GLN A 91 7.80 -1.67 7.91
CA GLN A 91 8.94 -1.06 7.23
C GLN A 91 8.72 0.40 6.84
N ARG A 92 7.57 1.00 7.21
CA ARG A 92 7.18 2.36 6.82
C ARG A 92 7.11 2.55 5.29
N GLN A 93 6.62 1.54 4.58
CA GLN A 93 6.42 1.56 3.13
C GLN A 93 4.94 1.74 2.80
N LEU A 94 4.63 2.71 1.95
CA LEU A 94 3.28 3.02 1.48
C LEU A 94 3.21 2.90 -0.04
N ALA A 95 2.28 2.11 -0.55
CA ALA A 95 2.04 2.09 -1.99
C ALA A 95 1.56 3.46 -2.49
N TYR A 96 1.95 3.81 -3.71
CA TYR A 96 1.60 5.08 -4.36
C TYR A 96 0.10 5.37 -4.45
N ASN A 97 -0.75 4.34 -4.39
CA ASN A 97 -2.21 4.45 -4.43
C ASN A 97 -2.84 4.68 -3.04
N ALA A 98 -2.06 4.61 -1.96
CA ALA A 98 -2.54 4.98 -0.63
C ALA A 98 -2.95 6.47 -0.63
N PRO A 99 -4.05 6.86 0.04
CA PRO A 99 -4.52 8.25 0.03
C PRO A 99 -3.44 9.26 0.43
N LEU A 100 -2.61 8.91 1.43
CA LEU A 100 -1.49 9.73 1.87
C LEU A 100 -0.42 9.89 0.78
N ALA A 101 -0.01 8.78 0.15
CA ALA A 101 1.03 8.79 -0.88
C ALA A 101 0.56 9.46 -2.17
N ALA A 102 -0.70 9.27 -2.55
CA ALA A 102 -1.31 9.89 -3.73
C ALA A 102 -1.41 11.41 -3.58
N ALA A 103 -1.72 11.90 -2.39
CA ALA A 103 -1.82 13.34 -2.10
C ALA A 103 -0.48 14.07 -2.24
N VAL A 104 0.61 13.40 -1.86
CA VAL A 104 1.96 14.00 -1.91
C VAL A 104 2.72 13.71 -3.20
N MET A 105 2.16 12.87 -4.08
CA MET A 105 2.82 12.45 -5.32
C MET A 105 3.11 13.66 -6.22
N GLY A 106 4.35 13.82 -6.65
CA GLY A 106 4.78 14.91 -7.53
C GLY A 106 5.03 16.25 -6.82
N LEU A 107 4.74 16.36 -5.52
CA LEU A 107 5.04 17.56 -4.73
C LEU A 107 6.56 17.69 -4.49
N LYS A 108 6.99 18.92 -4.22
CA LYS A 108 8.36 19.26 -3.84
C LYS A 108 8.46 19.52 -2.35
N ILE A 109 9.71 19.62 -1.86
CA ILE A 109 10.00 20.00 -0.49
C ILE A 109 9.42 21.39 -0.20
N GLY A 110 8.63 21.51 0.87
CA GLY A 110 7.93 22.71 1.30
C GLY A 110 6.59 22.97 0.61
N GLU A 111 6.11 22.06 -0.24
CA GLU A 111 4.78 22.13 -0.83
C GLU A 111 3.74 21.40 0.03
N PHE A 112 2.52 21.93 0.02
CA PHE A 112 1.35 21.39 0.69
C PHE A 112 0.49 20.61 -0.31
N SER A 113 -0.03 19.46 0.12
CA SER A 113 -1.02 18.70 -0.63
C SER A 113 -2.39 19.36 -0.57
N GLU A 114 -3.29 18.94 -1.45
CA GLU A 114 -4.72 19.21 -1.28
C GLU A 114 -5.25 18.60 0.04
N GLU A 115 -6.34 19.17 0.55
CA GLU A 115 -7.02 18.66 1.75
C GLU A 115 -7.53 17.24 1.53
N ILE A 116 -7.07 16.30 2.37
CA ILE A 116 -7.53 14.92 2.31
C ILE A 116 -8.38 14.54 3.52
N THR A 117 -9.37 13.70 3.28
CA THR A 117 -10.20 13.15 4.36
C THR A 117 -9.66 11.79 4.79
N LEU A 118 -9.11 11.70 6.01
CA LEU A 118 -8.66 10.45 6.64
C LEU A 118 -9.47 10.20 7.91
N GLY A 119 -10.17 9.06 7.98
CA GLY A 119 -10.98 8.70 9.14
C GLY A 119 -12.13 9.67 9.43
N GLY A 120 -12.63 10.39 8.41
CA GLY A 120 -13.68 11.39 8.55
C GLY A 120 -13.21 12.77 9.02
N LYS A 121 -11.90 13.01 9.11
CA LYS A 121 -11.30 14.31 9.45
C LYS A 121 -10.54 14.88 8.26
N LEU A 122 -10.49 16.20 8.15
CA LEU A 122 -9.71 16.92 7.14
C LEU A 122 -8.25 17.09 7.60
N TRP A 123 -7.33 16.70 6.73
CA TRP A 123 -5.89 16.79 6.93
C TRP A 123 -5.24 17.51 5.76
N GLU A 124 -4.30 18.38 6.07
CA GLU A 124 -3.37 18.96 5.11
C GLU A 124 -1.98 18.34 5.34
N ILE A 125 -1.26 18.03 4.27
CA ILE A 125 0.03 17.34 4.36
C ILE A 125 1.11 18.21 3.75
N GLU A 126 2.18 18.47 4.50
CA GLU A 126 3.36 19.16 4.01
C GLU A 126 4.50 18.17 3.77
N VAL A 127 5.19 18.32 2.64
CA VAL A 127 6.43 17.57 2.38
C VAL A 127 7.60 18.33 3.01
N ARG A 128 7.98 17.96 4.23
CA ARG A 128 9.08 18.62 4.94
C ARG A 128 10.45 18.35 4.31
N ASN A 129 10.71 17.10 3.93
CA ASN A 129 12.02 16.72 3.39
C ASN A 129 11.98 15.45 2.52
N LEU A 130 12.95 15.31 1.62
CA LEU A 130 13.18 14.12 0.81
C LEU A 130 14.55 13.55 1.13
N HIS A 131 14.59 12.29 1.55
CA HIS A 131 15.82 11.60 1.93
C HIS A 131 16.28 10.66 0.82
N PRO A 132 17.58 10.68 0.46
CA PRO A 132 18.13 9.74 -0.51
C PRO A 132 18.22 8.31 0.05
N ASP A 133 18.27 8.15 1.37
CA ASP A 133 18.44 6.87 2.03
C ASP A 133 17.92 6.90 3.49
N TRP A 134 17.67 5.72 4.07
CA TRP A 134 17.19 5.58 5.44
C TRP A 134 18.26 5.89 6.51
N ALA A 135 19.54 5.97 6.16
CA ALA A 135 20.58 6.40 7.10
C ALA A 135 20.53 7.92 7.29
N SER A 136 20.27 8.67 6.22
CA SER A 136 20.04 10.12 6.25
C SER A 136 18.85 10.53 7.13
N VAL A 137 17.84 9.67 7.30
CA VAL A 137 16.69 9.92 8.18
C VAL A 137 17.06 9.88 9.68
N LYS A 138 18.08 9.10 10.05
CA LYS A 138 18.48 8.87 11.45
C LYS A 138 19.59 9.80 11.94
N ALA A 139 20.24 10.53 11.02
CA ALA A 139 21.32 11.48 11.30
C ALA A 139 20.75 12.82 11.80
#